data_AF-A0AB39PJQ1-F1
#
_entry.id   AF-A0AB39PJQ1-F1
#
_cell.length_a   1.000
_cell.length_b   1.000
_cell.length_c   1.000
_cell.angle_alpha   90.00
_cell.angle_beta   90.00
_cell.angle_gamma   90.00
#
_symmetry.space_group_name_H-M   'P 1'
#
loop_
_entity.id
_entity.type
_entity.pdbx_description
1 polymer ?
#
loop_
_entity_poly.entity_id
_entity_poly.type
_entity_poly.pdbx_seq_one_letter_code
_entity_poly.pdbx_strand_id
1 'polypeptide(L)'
;MKRAGCLLFAAVPVLVTAAVYFVTPEHPDQADGKRATSAAQQARQDAKKQAERSADDELIADLPPGLAAPAEKELAQKIVASAENSTLDWRSAYGYVEDIGDGQGYTAGIIGFCTGTHDLLTLVERYTEDHPGNGLARFLPALREVDGTDSHAGLDGFPAAWKKEARVGAFRAAQDTERDRVYFDPAVRLAKLDGLGTLGQFIYYDAMVLHGPGTNADSFYGLRERAVRKADLPSGGGGEKEYLDVFLDIRRATMKSRNPDRDTTRIDTAQRKFLHDGNLALKPPLTWKVYGETYHVP
;
A
#
# COMPACT_ATOMS: atom_id res chain seq x y z
N MET A 1 -2.94 -25.18 59.92
CA MET A 1 -2.14 -25.92 60.93
C MET A 1 -1.27 -26.91 60.16
N LYS A 2 0.05 -26.64 60.01
CA LYS A 2 1.19 -27.36 60.67
C LYS A 2 1.12 -28.89 60.45
N ARG A 3 2.10 -29.63 59.89
CA ARG A 3 3.58 -29.51 59.80
C ARG A 3 4.11 -30.56 58.78
N ALA A 4 5.17 -30.25 58.02
CA ALA A 4 6.55 -30.82 58.08
C ALA A 4 6.68 -32.32 57.71
N GLY A 5 7.65 -32.82 56.94
CA GLY A 5 8.85 -32.26 56.31
C GLY A 5 9.70 -33.41 55.72
N CYS A 6 10.75 -33.10 54.94
CA CYS A 6 12.11 -33.69 55.05
C CYS A 6 13.02 -33.22 53.90
N LEU A 7 14.21 -32.80 54.29
CA LEU A 7 15.37 -32.37 53.51
C LEU A 7 16.28 -33.55 53.15
N LEU A 8 17.13 -33.39 52.12
CA LEU A 8 18.55 -33.82 51.99
C LEU A 8 19.00 -33.51 50.54
N PHE A 9 19.70 -32.40 50.24
CA PHE A 9 21.16 -32.13 50.28
C PHE A 9 22.07 -33.03 49.42
N ALA A 10 22.61 -32.47 48.33
CA ALA A 10 23.99 -32.62 47.85
C ALA A 10 24.21 -31.55 46.74
N ALA A 11 24.88 -30.43 47.01
CA ALA A 11 26.33 -30.20 47.03
C ALA A 11 26.88 -29.70 45.67
N VAL A 12 27.54 -28.54 45.76
CA VAL A 12 28.01 -27.61 44.73
C VAL A 12 29.44 -28.00 44.28
N PRO A 13 29.99 -27.39 43.21
CA PRO A 13 31.06 -26.42 43.49
C PRO A 13 31.01 -25.12 42.68
N VAL A 14 31.49 -24.09 43.37
CA VAL A 14 31.60 -22.67 43.07
C VAL A 14 33.03 -22.35 42.66
N LEU A 15 33.22 -21.44 41.70
CA LEU A 15 34.44 -20.62 41.50
C LEU A 15 33.93 -19.21 41.11
N VAL A 16 33.84 -18.20 41.99
CA VAL A 16 34.85 -17.35 42.68
C VAL A 16 35.44 -16.24 41.79
N THR A 17 34.91 -15.03 42.03
CA THR A 17 35.47 -13.64 42.03
C THR A 17 36.08 -13.05 40.75
N ALA A 18 36.00 -11.74 40.46
CA ALA A 18 35.89 -10.58 41.33
C ALA A 18 35.10 -9.41 40.69
N ALA A 19 34.25 -8.76 41.47
CA ALA A 19 33.71 -7.43 41.18
C ALA A 19 34.57 -6.39 41.91
N VAL A 20 35.16 -5.46 41.16
CA VAL A 20 35.78 -4.26 41.73
C VAL A 20 34.69 -3.20 41.85
N TYR A 21 34.32 -2.91 43.10
CA TYR A 21 33.49 -1.77 43.48
C TYR A 21 34.30 -0.48 43.35
N PHE A 22 33.88 0.43 42.47
CA PHE A 22 34.14 1.86 42.66
C PHE A 22 32.84 2.52 43.10
N VAL A 23 32.86 2.95 44.36
CA VAL A 23 31.84 3.80 44.99
C VAL A 23 32.17 5.26 44.66
N THR A 24 31.24 5.98 44.05
CA THR A 24 31.04 7.44 44.21
C THR A 24 29.61 7.83 43.79
N PRO A 25 29.05 8.93 44.32
CA PRO A 25 27.79 8.88 45.07
C PRO A 25 26.50 9.20 44.28
N GLU A 26 25.39 8.78 44.88
CA GLU A 26 24.00 8.98 44.47
C GLU A 26 23.59 10.46 44.34
N HIS A 27 22.86 10.79 43.28
CA HIS A 27 21.54 11.44 43.34
C HIS A 27 20.83 11.35 41.97
N PRO A 28 19.48 11.50 41.91
CA PRO A 28 18.60 10.49 41.32
C PRO A 28 17.79 10.98 40.10
N ASP A 29 17.05 10.02 39.56
CA ASP A 29 15.83 10.14 38.73
C ASP A 29 15.93 10.28 37.20
N GLN A 30 15.23 9.31 36.58
CA GLN A 30 14.53 9.33 35.29
C GLN A 30 15.34 9.41 33.98
N ALA A 31 15.35 8.30 33.23
CA ALA A 31 14.44 8.13 32.09
C ALA A 31 14.71 6.79 31.38
N ASP A 32 13.64 6.07 31.04
CA ASP A 32 13.64 4.94 30.12
C ASP A 32 14.22 5.37 28.76
N GLY A 33 15.51 5.11 28.58
CA GLY A 33 16.21 5.32 27.33
C GLY A 33 15.85 4.23 26.34
N LYS A 34 15.01 4.55 25.34
CA LYS A 34 15.10 3.90 24.03
C LYS A 34 16.55 3.99 23.59
N ARG A 35 17.25 2.85 23.61
CA ARG A 35 18.67 2.75 23.25
C ARG A 35 18.83 3.23 21.80
N ALA A 36 19.36 4.44 21.63
CA ALA A 36 19.69 4.98 20.31
C ALA A 36 20.62 4.00 19.60
N THR A 37 20.19 3.48 18.44
CA THR A 37 21.06 2.70 17.57
C THR A 37 22.23 3.57 17.17
N SER A 38 23.46 3.08 17.32
CA SER A 38 24.64 3.85 16.90
C SER A 38 24.59 4.12 15.39
N ALA A 39 25.13 5.24 14.93
CA ALA A 39 25.20 5.58 13.51
C ALA A 39 25.83 4.45 12.66
N ALA A 40 26.79 3.70 13.23
CA ALA A 40 27.39 2.54 12.59
C ALA A 40 26.42 1.34 12.46
N GLN A 41 25.53 1.15 13.43
CA GLN A 41 24.50 0.10 13.37
C GLN A 41 23.39 0.46 12.36
N GLN A 42 23.02 1.75 12.29
CA GLN A 42 22.10 2.25 11.26
C GLN A 42 22.68 2.08 9.86
N ALA A 43 23.93 2.51 9.63
CA ALA A 43 24.61 2.36 8.35
C ALA A 43 24.71 0.89 7.90
N ARG A 44 24.95 -0.04 8.83
CA ARG A 44 24.95 -1.49 8.53
C ARG A 44 23.57 -2.00 8.15
N GLN A 45 22.51 -1.54 8.82
CA GLN A 45 21.13 -1.92 8.48
C GLN A 45 20.71 -1.37 7.12
N ASP A 46 21.08 -0.13 6.81
CA ASP A 46 20.77 0.49 5.53
C ASP A 46 21.53 -0.19 4.38
N ALA A 47 22.82 -0.51 4.58
CA ALA A 47 23.59 -1.30 3.62
C ALA A 47 22.98 -2.69 3.37
N LYS A 48 22.48 -3.35 4.43
CA LYS A 48 21.79 -4.63 4.30
C LYS A 48 20.49 -4.51 3.49
N LYS A 49 19.64 -3.53 3.81
CA LYS A 49 18.39 -3.28 3.07
C LYS A 49 18.67 -2.96 1.59
N GLN A 50 19.72 -2.20 1.32
CA GLN A 50 20.13 -1.87 -0.03
C GLN A 50 20.56 -3.13 -0.80
N ALA A 51 21.37 -3.99 -0.18
CA ALA A 51 21.80 -5.25 -0.79
C ALA A 51 20.62 -6.21 -1.05
N GLU A 52 19.69 -6.34 -0.10
CA GLU A 52 18.45 -7.11 -0.29
C GLU A 52 17.62 -6.56 -1.44
N ARG A 53 17.45 -5.23 -1.52
CA ARG A 53 16.73 -4.58 -2.61
C ARG A 53 17.41 -4.81 -3.97
N SER A 54 18.73 -4.75 -4.04
CA SER A 54 19.48 -5.02 -5.27
C SER A 54 19.35 -6.47 -5.73
N ALA A 55 19.38 -7.44 -4.81
CA ALA A 55 19.15 -8.84 -5.15
C ALA A 55 17.71 -9.08 -5.67
N ASP A 56 16.72 -8.45 -5.04
CA ASP A 56 15.34 -8.47 -5.54
C ASP A 56 15.22 -7.80 -6.93
N ASP A 57 15.94 -6.69 -7.17
CA ASP A 57 15.95 -6.00 -8.47
C ASP A 57 16.49 -6.91 -9.58
N GLU A 58 17.59 -7.62 -9.31
CA GLU A 58 18.17 -8.60 -10.24
C GLU A 58 17.19 -9.75 -10.53
N LEU A 59 16.56 -10.31 -9.48
CA LEU A 59 15.56 -11.36 -9.65
C LEU A 59 14.37 -10.89 -10.51
N ILE A 60 13.91 -9.66 -10.29
CA ILE A 60 12.76 -9.10 -11.03
C ILE A 60 13.12 -8.75 -12.47
N ALA A 61 14.36 -8.36 -12.76
CA ALA A 61 14.81 -7.98 -14.09
C ALA A 61 14.70 -9.14 -15.09
N ASP A 62 14.89 -10.38 -14.64
CA ASP A 62 14.79 -11.58 -15.47
C ASP A 62 13.34 -12.09 -15.65
N LEU A 63 12.39 -11.56 -14.87
CA LEU A 63 10.98 -11.95 -14.97
C LEU A 63 10.27 -11.21 -16.12
N PRO A 64 9.25 -11.82 -16.73
CA PRO A 64 8.41 -11.14 -17.71
C PRO A 64 7.87 -9.80 -17.16
N PRO A 65 7.68 -8.78 -18.01
CA PRO A 65 7.13 -7.50 -17.59
C PRO A 65 5.81 -7.63 -16.82
N GLY A 66 4.95 -8.58 -17.23
CA GLY A 66 3.64 -8.80 -16.63
C GLY A 66 2.78 -7.55 -16.75
N LEU A 67 2.21 -7.10 -15.63
CA LEU A 67 1.39 -5.90 -15.57
C LEU A 67 2.16 -4.63 -15.99
N ALA A 68 3.49 -4.62 -15.82
CA ALA A 68 4.33 -3.49 -16.21
C ALA A 68 4.52 -3.34 -17.73
N ALA A 69 4.11 -4.33 -18.55
CA ALA A 69 4.07 -4.13 -19.98
C ALA A 69 3.05 -3.04 -20.36
N PRO A 70 3.31 -2.18 -21.36
CA PRO A 70 2.47 -1.00 -21.63
C PRO A 70 1.00 -1.32 -21.89
N ALA A 71 0.69 -2.41 -22.60
CA ALA A 71 -0.68 -2.79 -22.91
C ALA A 71 -1.42 -3.33 -21.68
N GLU A 72 -0.74 -4.13 -20.86
CA GLU A 72 -1.24 -4.67 -19.60
C GLU A 72 -1.45 -3.57 -18.56
N LYS A 73 -0.56 -2.57 -18.50
CA LYS A 73 -0.71 -1.40 -17.63
C LYS A 73 -1.90 -0.54 -18.05
N GLU A 74 -2.06 -0.30 -19.36
CA GLU A 74 -3.23 0.39 -19.89
C GLU A 74 -4.53 -0.37 -19.57
N LEU A 75 -4.52 -1.70 -19.70
CA LEU A 75 -5.66 -2.55 -19.33
C LEU A 75 -5.96 -2.47 -17.82
N ALA A 76 -4.94 -2.54 -16.97
CA ALA A 76 -5.08 -2.40 -15.52
C ALA A 76 -5.80 -1.10 -15.15
N GLN A 77 -5.40 0.02 -15.76
CA GLN A 77 -6.02 1.33 -15.53
C GLN A 77 -7.48 1.37 -15.95
N LYS A 78 -7.85 0.72 -17.05
CA LYS A 78 -9.26 0.59 -17.48
C LYS A 78 -10.09 -0.20 -16.46
N ILE A 79 -9.55 -1.29 -15.92
CA ILE A 79 -10.27 -2.10 -14.94
C ILE A 79 -10.42 -1.31 -13.62
N VAL A 80 -9.37 -0.64 -13.15
CA VAL A 80 -9.46 0.23 -11.95
C VAL A 80 -10.49 1.33 -12.17
N ALA A 81 -10.44 2.06 -13.28
CA ALA A 81 -11.38 3.15 -13.56
C ALA A 81 -12.83 2.68 -13.68
N SER A 82 -13.08 1.43 -14.07
CA SER A 82 -14.43 0.86 -14.06
C SER A 82 -15.02 0.74 -12.65
N ALA A 83 -14.16 0.62 -11.63
CA ALA A 83 -14.54 0.57 -10.22
C ALA A 83 -14.44 1.93 -9.51
N GLU A 84 -13.49 2.78 -9.89
CA GLU A 84 -13.36 4.10 -9.23
C GLU A 84 -14.32 5.14 -9.86
N ASN A 85 -14.62 5.03 -11.16
CA ASN A 85 -15.28 6.09 -11.92
C ASN A 85 -16.34 5.58 -12.93
N SER A 86 -16.67 4.29 -12.90
CA SER A 86 -17.63 3.65 -13.81
C SER A 86 -17.36 3.93 -15.30
N THR A 87 -16.08 3.93 -15.71
CA THR A 87 -15.66 4.19 -17.09
C THR A 87 -14.41 3.40 -17.47
N LEU A 88 -14.23 3.13 -18.76
CA LEU A 88 -12.94 2.65 -19.31
C LEU A 88 -12.03 3.80 -19.76
N ASP A 89 -12.56 5.01 -19.91
CA ASP A 89 -11.75 6.19 -20.20
C ASP A 89 -11.14 6.73 -18.91
N TRP A 90 -10.15 6.02 -18.37
CA TRP A 90 -9.49 6.38 -17.12
C TRP A 90 -8.81 7.75 -17.18
N ARG A 91 -8.46 8.24 -18.38
CA ARG A 91 -7.83 9.57 -18.55
C ARG A 91 -8.82 10.71 -18.31
N SER A 92 -10.13 10.45 -18.37
CA SER A 92 -11.13 11.43 -17.96
C SER A 92 -11.03 11.79 -16.47
N ALA A 93 -10.43 10.92 -15.64
CA ALA A 93 -10.32 11.08 -14.20
C ALA A 93 -9.20 12.03 -13.75
N TYR A 94 -8.27 12.48 -14.61
CA TYR A 94 -7.21 13.42 -14.19
C TYR A 94 -7.79 14.68 -13.51
N GLY A 95 -8.94 15.16 -13.99
CA GLY A 95 -9.64 16.32 -13.44
C GLY A 95 -10.74 16.00 -12.43
N TYR A 96 -10.95 14.72 -12.10
CA TYR A 96 -11.89 14.33 -11.05
C TYR A 96 -11.44 14.93 -9.72
N VAL A 97 -12.40 15.48 -8.97
CA VAL A 97 -12.21 16.03 -7.62
C VAL A 97 -13.57 16.23 -6.98
N GLU A 98 -13.80 15.54 -5.88
CA GLU A 98 -15.07 15.53 -5.14
C GLU A 98 -14.81 15.06 -3.71
N ASP A 99 -15.58 15.58 -2.75
CA ASP A 99 -15.67 14.95 -1.43
C ASP A 99 -16.89 14.02 -1.48
N ILE A 100 -16.62 12.72 -1.40
CA ILE A 100 -17.63 11.66 -1.50
C ILE A 100 -18.23 11.29 -0.14
N GLY A 101 -17.86 12.01 0.93
CA GLY A 101 -18.40 11.82 2.28
C GLY A 101 -17.89 10.56 2.98
N ASP A 102 -16.72 10.05 2.60
CA ASP A 102 -16.09 8.87 3.20
C ASP A 102 -15.10 9.20 4.33
N GLY A 103 -14.97 10.49 4.67
CA GLY A 103 -14.10 10.99 5.72
C GLY A 103 -12.65 11.20 5.30
N GLN A 104 -12.36 11.28 4.00
CA GLN A 104 -11.02 11.53 3.46
C GLN A 104 -10.85 12.95 2.86
N GLY A 105 -11.89 13.79 2.98
CA GLY A 105 -11.95 15.11 2.35
C GLY A 105 -12.11 15.00 0.83
N TYR A 106 -11.42 15.84 0.06
CA TYR A 106 -11.47 15.72 -1.40
C TYR A 106 -10.68 14.50 -1.89
N THR A 107 -11.35 13.63 -2.64
CA THR A 107 -10.79 12.56 -3.48
C THR A 107 -10.62 13.08 -4.91
N ALA A 108 -9.44 12.94 -5.50
CA ALA A 108 -9.12 13.55 -6.79
C ALA A 108 -8.18 12.73 -7.68
N GLY A 109 -8.26 12.93 -8.99
CA GLY A 109 -7.33 12.35 -9.96
C GLY A 109 -7.55 10.87 -10.29
N ILE A 110 -6.60 10.29 -11.02
CA ILE A 110 -6.72 8.99 -11.70
C ILE A 110 -6.79 7.75 -10.81
N ILE A 111 -6.50 7.89 -9.51
CA ILE A 111 -6.58 6.81 -8.52
C ILE A 111 -7.24 7.26 -7.21
N GLY A 112 -7.86 8.45 -7.20
CA GLY A 112 -8.49 9.00 -5.99
C GLY A 112 -7.51 9.39 -4.89
N PHE A 113 -6.54 10.25 -5.19
CA PHE A 113 -5.69 10.88 -4.15
C PHE A 113 -6.56 11.71 -3.20
N CYS A 114 -6.35 11.60 -1.88
CA CYS A 114 -7.20 12.31 -0.92
C CYS A 114 -6.45 13.37 -0.11
N THR A 115 -7.11 14.49 0.16
CA THR A 115 -6.56 15.55 1.03
C THR A 115 -6.32 15.08 2.45
N GLY A 116 -7.08 14.10 2.93
CA GLY A 116 -6.97 13.55 4.28
C GLY A 116 -6.01 12.36 4.43
N THR A 117 -5.36 11.89 3.36
CA THR A 117 -4.53 10.67 3.36
C THR A 117 -3.07 10.89 2.94
N HIS A 118 -2.59 12.13 3.01
CA HIS A 118 -1.22 12.54 2.73
C HIS A 118 -0.74 12.45 1.26
N ASP A 119 -1.31 11.56 0.45
CA ASP A 119 -0.87 11.30 -0.92
C ASP A 119 -1.20 12.46 -1.88
N LEU A 120 -2.37 13.10 -1.75
CA LEU A 120 -2.68 14.30 -2.54
C LEU A 120 -1.74 15.46 -2.18
N LEU A 121 -1.45 15.67 -0.89
CA LEU A 121 -0.48 16.67 -0.46
C LEU A 121 0.89 16.39 -1.09
N THR A 122 1.38 15.14 -0.99
CA THR A 122 2.66 14.72 -1.57
C THR A 122 2.72 14.96 -3.08
N LEU A 123 1.64 14.65 -3.81
CA LEU A 123 1.53 14.92 -5.24
C LEU A 123 1.68 16.41 -5.55
N VAL A 124 0.95 17.28 -4.83
CA VAL A 124 0.99 18.73 -5.09
C VAL A 124 2.33 19.34 -4.69
N GLU A 125 2.95 18.86 -3.61
CA GLU A 125 4.29 19.29 -3.19
C GLU A 125 5.33 18.97 -4.27
N ARG A 126 5.43 17.71 -4.69
CA ARG A 126 6.37 17.27 -5.73
C ARG A 126 6.14 17.99 -7.06
N TYR A 127 4.87 18.11 -7.48
CA TYR A 127 4.53 18.84 -8.69
C TYR A 127 4.96 20.31 -8.59
N THR A 128 4.85 20.93 -7.41
CA THR A 128 5.24 22.32 -7.19
C THR A 128 6.74 22.53 -7.10
N GLU A 129 7.49 21.55 -6.58
CA GLU A 129 8.94 21.56 -6.62
C GLU A 129 9.46 21.58 -8.07
N ASP A 130 8.89 20.75 -8.94
CA ASP A 130 9.28 20.68 -10.35
C ASP A 130 8.71 21.84 -11.20
N HIS A 131 7.53 22.34 -10.83
CA HIS A 131 6.79 23.39 -11.56
C HIS A 131 6.38 24.52 -10.60
N PRO A 132 7.33 25.37 -10.19
CA PRO A 132 7.05 26.46 -9.26
C PRO A 132 6.03 27.44 -9.86
N GLY A 133 5.06 27.86 -9.05
CA GLY A 133 4.01 28.81 -9.46
C GLY A 133 2.84 28.20 -10.24
N ASN A 134 2.71 26.86 -10.27
CA ASN A 134 1.54 26.18 -10.81
C ASN A 134 0.23 26.59 -10.07
N GLY A 135 -0.92 26.28 -10.67
CA GLY A 135 -2.24 26.70 -10.16
C GLY A 135 -2.64 26.12 -8.80
N LEU A 136 -1.93 25.08 -8.32
CA LEU A 136 -2.18 24.40 -7.05
C LEU A 136 -1.26 24.86 -5.93
N ALA A 137 -0.11 25.47 -6.24
CA ALA A 137 0.91 25.86 -5.27
C ALA A 137 0.36 26.72 -4.11
N ARG A 138 -0.62 27.59 -4.39
CA ARG A 138 -1.25 28.45 -3.37
C ARG A 138 -2.02 27.69 -2.29
N PHE A 139 -2.41 26.44 -2.55
CA PHE A 139 -3.17 25.61 -1.62
C PHE A 139 -2.26 24.80 -0.69
N LEU A 140 -0.95 24.73 -0.94
CA LEU A 140 -0.02 23.94 -0.12
C LEU A 140 -0.09 24.22 1.39
N PRO A 141 -0.19 25.49 1.87
CA PRO A 141 -0.37 25.73 3.30
C PRO A 141 -1.65 25.08 3.85
N ALA A 142 -2.79 25.24 3.16
CA ALA A 142 -4.05 24.65 3.59
C ALA A 142 -4.03 23.11 3.50
N LEU A 143 -3.44 22.55 2.43
CA LEU A 143 -3.29 21.11 2.27
C LEU A 143 -2.48 20.48 3.42
N ARG A 144 -1.44 21.15 3.92
CA ARG A 144 -0.67 20.70 5.09
C ARG A 144 -1.47 20.74 6.39
N GLU A 145 -2.31 21.76 6.56
CA GLU A 145 -3.13 21.91 7.77
C GLU A 145 -4.28 20.90 7.83
N VAL A 146 -4.88 20.55 6.68
CA VAL A 146 -6.00 19.59 6.63
C VAL A 146 -5.56 18.13 6.52
N ASP A 147 -4.28 17.86 6.24
CA ASP A 147 -3.76 16.50 6.09
C ASP A 147 -4.06 15.64 7.34
N GLY A 148 -4.55 14.42 7.11
CA GLY A 148 -5.06 13.54 8.16
C GLY A 148 -6.49 13.83 8.63
N THR A 149 -7.20 14.78 8.02
CA THR A 149 -8.60 15.11 8.33
C THR A 149 -9.46 15.19 7.06
N ASP A 150 -10.79 15.28 7.22
CA ASP A 150 -11.75 15.54 6.13
C ASP A 150 -12.05 17.04 5.92
N SER A 151 -11.26 17.93 6.55
CA SER A 151 -11.52 19.37 6.52
C SER A 151 -11.25 19.99 5.15
N HIS A 152 -12.09 20.96 4.78
CA HIS A 152 -11.91 21.81 3.59
C HIS A 152 -11.38 23.21 3.92
N ALA A 153 -10.98 23.46 5.17
CA ALA A 153 -10.53 24.78 5.60
C ALA A 153 -9.37 25.30 4.74
N GLY A 154 -9.54 26.48 4.12
CA GLY A 154 -8.53 27.10 3.26
C GLY A 154 -8.43 26.50 1.85
N LEU A 155 -9.29 25.54 1.49
CA LEU A 155 -9.35 24.94 0.15
C LEU A 155 -10.43 25.55 -0.75
N ASP A 156 -10.90 26.77 -0.44
CA ASP A 156 -11.87 27.48 -1.26
C ASP A 156 -11.39 27.63 -2.72
N GLY A 157 -12.17 27.09 -3.65
CA GLY A 157 -11.84 27.08 -5.07
C GLY A 157 -10.79 26.05 -5.50
N PHE A 158 -10.33 25.16 -4.60
CA PHE A 158 -9.42 24.06 -4.91
C PHE A 158 -9.96 23.14 -6.02
N PRO A 159 -11.24 22.67 -6.00
CA PRO A 159 -11.76 21.82 -7.07
C PRO A 159 -11.71 22.46 -8.47
N ALA A 160 -11.95 23.77 -8.55
CA ALA A 160 -11.86 24.50 -9.82
C ALA A 160 -10.40 24.64 -10.30
N ALA A 161 -9.47 24.88 -9.38
CA ALA A 161 -8.04 24.94 -9.68
C ALA A 161 -7.50 23.58 -10.13
N TRP A 162 -7.89 22.50 -9.45
CA TRP A 162 -7.56 21.12 -9.84
C TRP A 162 -8.01 20.79 -11.26
N LYS A 163 -9.29 21.05 -11.57
CA LYS A 163 -9.85 20.82 -12.92
C LYS A 163 -9.12 21.64 -14.00
N LYS A 164 -8.67 22.85 -13.66
CA LYS A 164 -7.88 23.69 -14.57
C LYS A 164 -6.48 23.13 -14.77
N GLU A 165 -5.79 22.78 -13.68
CA GLU A 165 -4.43 22.26 -13.70
C GLU A 165 -4.34 20.89 -14.38
N ALA A 166 -5.39 20.05 -14.25
CA ALA A 166 -5.50 18.75 -14.91
C ALA A 166 -5.45 18.81 -16.45
N ARG A 167 -5.61 20.00 -17.05
CA ARG A 167 -5.42 20.21 -18.49
C ARG A 167 -3.95 20.33 -18.88
N VAL A 168 -3.08 20.69 -17.93
CA VAL A 168 -1.64 20.83 -18.12
C VAL A 168 -1.03 19.43 -18.26
N GLY A 169 -0.19 19.23 -19.28
CA GLY A 169 0.48 17.94 -19.51
C GLY A 169 1.38 17.51 -18.35
N ALA A 170 2.08 18.47 -17.75
CA ALA A 170 2.96 18.24 -16.62
C ALA A 170 2.22 17.73 -15.37
N PHE A 171 1.05 18.29 -15.04
CA PHE A 171 0.28 17.81 -13.89
C PHE A 171 -0.30 16.40 -14.10
N ARG A 172 -0.69 16.06 -15.34
CA ARG A 172 -1.08 14.69 -15.70
C ARG A 172 0.09 13.71 -15.52
N ALA A 173 1.28 14.09 -15.97
CA ALA A 173 2.49 13.29 -15.77
C ALA A 173 2.87 13.15 -14.29
N ALA A 174 2.65 14.18 -13.47
CA ALA A 174 2.84 14.11 -12.02
C ALA A 174 1.88 13.11 -11.37
N GLN A 175 0.60 13.11 -11.75
CA GLN A 175 -0.35 12.10 -11.29
C GLN A 175 0.06 10.68 -11.70
N ASP A 176 0.49 10.47 -12.95
CA ASP A 176 0.98 9.17 -13.41
C ASP A 176 2.21 8.70 -12.62
N THR A 177 3.14 9.61 -12.34
CA THR A 177 4.37 9.33 -11.59
C THR A 177 4.06 8.97 -10.14
N GLU A 178 3.14 9.69 -9.49
CA GLU A 178 2.77 9.41 -8.10
C GLU A 178 1.98 8.11 -7.96
N ARG A 179 1.06 7.82 -8.89
CA ARG A 179 0.44 6.50 -9.03
C ARG A 179 1.51 5.41 -9.10
N ASP A 180 2.48 5.60 -9.99
CA ASP A 180 3.50 4.59 -10.24
C ASP A 180 4.37 4.34 -9.02
N ARG A 181 4.86 5.42 -8.42
CA ARG A 181 5.78 5.40 -7.29
C ARG A 181 5.16 4.78 -6.03
N VAL A 182 3.91 5.13 -5.71
CA VAL A 182 3.28 4.78 -4.44
C VAL A 182 2.47 3.50 -4.54
N TYR A 183 1.84 3.25 -5.68
CA TYR A 183 0.84 2.19 -5.82
C TYR A 183 1.27 1.10 -6.78
N PHE A 184 1.54 1.44 -8.04
CA PHE A 184 1.74 0.45 -9.10
C PHE A 184 3.08 -0.29 -8.97
N ASP A 185 4.20 0.42 -8.92
CA ASP A 185 5.53 -0.21 -8.91
C ASP A 185 5.72 -1.07 -7.64
N PRO A 186 5.36 -0.61 -6.42
CA PRO A 186 5.47 -1.45 -5.23
C PRO A 186 4.57 -2.71 -5.30
N ALA A 187 3.35 -2.59 -5.81
CA ALA A 187 2.44 -3.72 -5.94
C ALA A 187 2.93 -4.76 -6.95
N VAL A 188 3.33 -4.31 -8.15
CA VAL A 188 3.85 -5.19 -9.21
C VAL A 188 5.15 -5.84 -8.78
N ARG A 189 6.06 -5.07 -8.15
CA ARG A 189 7.31 -5.60 -7.59
C ARG A 189 7.04 -6.73 -6.62
N LEU A 190 6.19 -6.48 -5.61
CA LEU A 190 5.94 -7.46 -4.56
C LEU A 190 5.25 -8.70 -5.11
N ALA A 191 4.28 -8.53 -6.01
CA ALA A 191 3.62 -9.64 -6.68
C ALA A 191 4.61 -10.52 -7.47
N LYS A 192 5.61 -9.91 -8.12
CA LYS A 192 6.69 -10.68 -8.79
C LYS A 192 7.54 -11.48 -7.81
N LEU A 193 7.93 -10.89 -6.68
CA LEU A 193 8.68 -11.60 -5.62
C LEU A 193 7.86 -12.75 -5.01
N ASP A 194 6.54 -12.61 -5.02
CA ASP A 194 5.59 -13.64 -4.59
C ASP A 194 5.32 -14.72 -5.63
N GLY A 195 5.90 -14.59 -6.83
CA GLY A 195 5.73 -15.54 -7.94
C GLY A 195 4.37 -15.42 -8.63
N LEU A 196 3.70 -14.26 -8.53
CA LEU A 196 2.39 -14.03 -9.12
C LEU A 196 2.49 -13.61 -10.60
N GLY A 197 1.59 -14.17 -11.41
CA GLY A 197 1.35 -13.78 -12.80
C GLY A 197 0.71 -12.40 -12.92
N THR A 198 0.29 -12.06 -14.14
CA THR A 198 -0.22 -10.71 -14.45
C THR A 198 -1.53 -10.40 -13.73
N LEU A 199 -2.41 -11.39 -13.56
CA LEU A 199 -3.64 -11.24 -12.78
C LEU A 199 -3.33 -10.98 -11.29
N GLY A 200 -2.40 -11.72 -10.70
CA GLY A 200 -2.03 -11.51 -9.30
C GLY A 200 -1.37 -10.14 -9.07
N GLN A 201 -0.54 -9.68 -10.00
CA GLN A 201 0.00 -8.32 -10.01
C GLN A 201 -1.12 -7.28 -10.06
N PHE A 202 -2.15 -7.47 -10.90
CA PHE A 202 -3.31 -6.59 -10.96
C PHE A 202 -4.12 -6.59 -9.65
N ILE A 203 -4.35 -7.76 -9.07
CA ILE A 203 -5.07 -7.88 -7.79
C ILE A 203 -4.32 -7.12 -6.67
N TYR A 204 -2.99 -7.22 -6.63
CA TYR A 204 -2.17 -6.45 -5.69
C TYR A 204 -2.27 -4.95 -5.95
N TYR A 205 -2.17 -4.52 -7.21
CA TYR A 205 -2.28 -3.11 -7.56
C TYR A 205 -3.64 -2.52 -7.18
N ASP A 206 -4.74 -3.19 -7.53
CA ASP A 206 -6.09 -2.75 -7.20
C ASP A 206 -6.35 -2.74 -5.68
N ALA A 207 -5.74 -3.67 -4.94
CA ALA A 207 -5.77 -3.66 -3.48
C ALA A 207 -4.95 -2.50 -2.89
N MET A 208 -3.79 -2.18 -3.46
CA MET A 208 -2.97 -1.04 -3.05
C MET A 208 -3.71 0.29 -3.26
N VAL A 209 -4.42 0.44 -4.39
CA VAL A 209 -5.26 1.62 -4.67
C VAL A 209 -6.36 1.76 -3.61
N LEU A 210 -7.13 0.70 -3.34
CA LEU A 210 -8.27 0.79 -2.43
C LEU A 210 -7.89 0.87 -0.94
N HIS A 211 -6.84 0.15 -0.53
CA HIS A 211 -6.48 -0.03 0.89
C HIS A 211 -5.26 0.79 1.32
N GLY A 212 -4.57 1.41 0.35
CA GLY A 212 -3.36 2.19 0.56
C GLY A 212 -2.12 1.35 0.93
N PRO A 213 -0.93 1.97 0.87
CA PRO A 213 0.36 1.34 1.16
C PRO A 213 0.69 1.25 2.66
N GLY A 214 -0.27 1.49 3.55
CA GLY A 214 -0.07 1.42 4.99
C GLY A 214 0.25 -0.01 5.48
N THR A 215 0.73 -0.11 6.72
CA THR A 215 1.08 -1.40 7.36
C THR A 215 0.08 -1.83 8.43
N ASN A 216 -1.08 -1.17 8.53
CA ASN A 216 -2.15 -1.60 9.43
C ASN A 216 -2.90 -2.83 8.85
N ALA A 217 -3.76 -3.46 9.66
CA ALA A 217 -4.42 -4.72 9.29
C ALA A 217 -5.38 -4.61 8.08
N ASP A 218 -5.88 -3.41 7.81
CA ASP A 218 -6.83 -3.11 6.73
C ASP A 218 -6.16 -2.57 5.46
N SER A 219 -4.87 -2.18 5.55
CA SER A 219 -4.04 -1.75 4.42
C SER A 219 -3.46 -2.95 3.65
N PHE A 220 -2.99 -2.69 2.43
CA PHE A 220 -2.51 -3.74 1.51
C PHE A 220 -1.50 -4.71 2.14
N TYR A 221 -0.46 -4.19 2.83
CA TYR A 221 0.56 -5.05 3.43
C TYR A 221 -0.02 -5.94 4.55
N GLY A 222 -1.01 -5.44 5.31
CA GLY A 222 -1.73 -6.24 6.32
C GLY A 222 -2.64 -7.30 5.70
N LEU A 223 -3.26 -7.02 4.53
CA LEU A 223 -4.01 -8.03 3.77
C LEU A 223 -3.08 -9.16 3.31
N ARG A 224 -1.96 -8.81 2.69
CA ARG A 224 -0.97 -9.76 2.19
C ARG A 224 -0.41 -10.63 3.32
N GLU A 225 -0.03 -10.02 4.44
CA GLU A 225 0.50 -10.73 5.60
C GLU A 225 -0.49 -11.77 6.14
N ARG A 226 -1.79 -11.45 6.16
CA ARG A 226 -2.84 -12.42 6.52
C ARG A 226 -3.01 -13.52 5.46
N ALA A 227 -2.84 -13.22 4.18
CA ALA A 227 -2.95 -14.21 3.11
C ALA A 227 -1.80 -15.22 3.15
N VAL A 228 -0.56 -14.75 3.33
CA VAL A 228 0.65 -15.59 3.43
C VAL A 228 0.59 -16.53 4.65
N ARG A 229 -0.10 -16.16 5.72
CA ARG A 229 -0.35 -17.06 6.86
C ARG A 229 -1.35 -18.19 6.57
N LYS A 230 -2.12 -18.09 5.49
CA LYS A 230 -3.23 -19.00 5.17
C LYS A 230 -3.00 -19.83 3.92
N ALA A 231 -2.17 -19.36 3.00
CA ALA A 231 -1.82 -20.06 1.77
C ALA A 231 -0.35 -19.79 1.42
N ASP A 232 0.34 -20.83 0.97
CA ASP A 232 1.73 -20.73 0.53
C ASP A 232 1.83 -19.87 -0.74
N LEU A 233 2.89 -19.06 -0.81
CA LEU A 233 3.17 -18.24 -1.97
C LEU A 233 3.67 -19.10 -3.15
N PRO A 234 3.35 -18.75 -4.40
CA PRO A 234 3.93 -19.41 -5.57
C PRO A 234 5.45 -19.42 -5.63
N SER A 235 6.11 -18.36 -5.15
CA SER A 235 7.58 -18.34 -5.02
C SER A 235 8.14 -19.39 -4.05
N GLY A 236 7.31 -19.90 -3.13
CA GLY A 236 7.61 -21.01 -2.22
C GLY A 236 7.06 -22.37 -2.69
N GLY A 237 6.51 -22.46 -3.91
CA GLY A 237 5.91 -23.69 -4.46
C GLY A 237 4.41 -23.85 -4.22
N GLY A 238 3.73 -22.84 -3.66
CA GLY A 238 2.27 -22.82 -3.50
C GLY A 238 1.52 -22.63 -4.83
N GLY A 239 0.22 -22.93 -4.85
CA GLY A 239 -0.62 -22.72 -6.03
C GLY A 239 -1.06 -21.26 -6.18
N GLU A 240 -0.75 -20.61 -7.31
CA GLU A 240 -1.14 -19.20 -7.54
C GLU A 240 -2.65 -18.97 -7.40
N LYS A 241 -3.46 -19.87 -7.97
CA LYS A 241 -4.92 -19.76 -7.89
C LYS A 241 -5.44 -19.84 -6.46
N GLU A 242 -4.86 -20.73 -5.65
CA GLU A 242 -5.23 -20.92 -4.24
C GLU A 242 -4.85 -19.69 -3.42
N TYR A 243 -3.62 -19.21 -3.59
CA TYR A 243 -3.14 -18.01 -2.92
C TYR A 243 -4.01 -16.78 -3.23
N LEU A 244 -4.32 -16.56 -4.52
CA LEU A 244 -5.14 -15.42 -4.95
C LEU A 244 -6.58 -15.53 -4.45
N ASP A 245 -7.15 -16.73 -4.39
CA ASP A 245 -8.50 -16.92 -3.86
C ASP A 245 -8.57 -16.56 -2.37
N VAL A 246 -7.57 -17.01 -1.58
CA VAL A 246 -7.43 -16.64 -0.16
C VAL A 246 -7.20 -15.14 0.02
N PHE A 247 -6.36 -14.52 -0.81
CA PHE A 247 -6.12 -13.09 -0.76
C PHE A 247 -7.40 -12.29 -1.04
N LEU A 248 -8.15 -12.66 -2.09
CA LEU A 248 -9.40 -12.01 -2.45
C LEU A 248 -10.49 -12.18 -1.37
N ASP A 249 -10.53 -13.32 -0.67
CA ASP A 249 -11.43 -13.51 0.47
C ASP A 249 -11.12 -12.60 1.63
N ILE A 250 -9.84 -12.49 1.99
CA ILE A 250 -9.35 -11.57 3.01
C ILE A 250 -9.70 -10.13 2.65
N ARG A 251 -9.41 -9.75 1.40
CA ARG A 251 -9.68 -8.41 0.89
C ARG A 251 -11.17 -8.08 0.93
N ARG A 252 -12.01 -8.98 0.44
CA ARG A 252 -13.46 -8.85 0.45
C ARG A 252 -14.01 -8.70 1.87
N ALA A 253 -13.51 -9.50 2.81
CA ALA A 253 -13.90 -9.40 4.22
C ALA A 253 -13.48 -8.04 4.83
N THR A 254 -12.29 -7.54 4.51
CA THR A 254 -11.84 -6.22 4.95
C THR A 254 -12.67 -5.09 4.35
N MET A 255 -13.05 -5.15 3.06
CA MET A 255 -13.96 -4.15 2.48
C MET A 255 -15.28 -4.06 3.25
N LYS A 256 -15.79 -5.20 3.75
CA LYS A 256 -17.06 -5.28 4.47
C LYS A 256 -16.97 -5.06 5.98
N SER A 257 -15.77 -4.90 6.55
CA SER A 257 -15.59 -4.88 8.01
C SER A 257 -16.27 -3.68 8.68
N ARG A 258 -16.22 -2.50 8.05
CA ARG A 258 -16.85 -1.26 8.55
C ARG A 258 -18.27 -1.06 8.02
N ASN A 259 -18.58 -1.63 6.85
CA ASN A 259 -19.89 -1.55 6.23
C ASN A 259 -20.21 -2.90 5.55
N PRO A 260 -21.06 -3.75 6.15
CA PRO A 260 -21.43 -5.05 5.59
C PRO A 260 -22.08 -4.97 4.20
N ASP A 261 -22.75 -3.85 3.91
CA ASP A 261 -23.44 -3.58 2.64
C ASP A 261 -22.52 -2.96 1.58
N ARG A 262 -21.23 -2.76 1.89
CA ARG A 262 -20.27 -2.26 0.91
C ARG A 262 -20.22 -3.18 -0.30
N ASP A 263 -20.36 -2.58 -1.48
CA ASP A 263 -20.24 -3.27 -2.75
C ASP A 263 -18.82 -3.84 -2.93
N THR A 264 -18.76 -5.13 -3.30
CA THR A 264 -17.51 -5.88 -3.54
C THR A 264 -17.41 -6.41 -4.98
N THR A 265 -18.18 -5.85 -5.93
CA THR A 265 -18.24 -6.30 -7.33
C THR A 265 -16.91 -6.21 -8.07
N ARG A 266 -16.04 -5.25 -7.71
CA ARG A 266 -14.64 -5.19 -8.20
C ARG A 266 -13.85 -6.49 -7.93
N ILE A 267 -14.22 -7.21 -6.86
CA ILE A 267 -13.69 -8.53 -6.55
C ILE A 267 -14.61 -9.58 -7.19
N ASP A 268 -15.89 -9.60 -6.78
CA ASP A 268 -16.79 -10.73 -6.97
C ASP A 268 -17.13 -10.99 -8.45
N THR A 269 -17.31 -9.93 -9.25
CA THR A 269 -17.73 -10.02 -10.67
C THR A 269 -16.68 -9.50 -11.65
N ALA A 270 -15.44 -9.30 -11.16
CA ALA A 270 -14.27 -8.97 -11.99
C ALA A 270 -13.06 -9.86 -11.65
N GLN A 271 -12.29 -9.55 -10.59
CA GLN A 271 -11.06 -10.29 -10.26
C GLN A 271 -11.30 -11.78 -10.04
N ARG A 272 -12.34 -12.13 -9.27
CA ARG A 272 -12.71 -13.51 -9.00
C ARG A 272 -13.13 -14.24 -10.27
N LYS A 273 -13.83 -13.54 -11.16
CA LYS A 273 -14.19 -14.07 -12.48
C LYS A 273 -12.93 -14.39 -13.31
N PHE A 274 -11.99 -13.45 -13.43
CA PHE A 274 -10.75 -13.70 -14.18
C PHE A 274 -9.95 -14.88 -13.61
N LEU A 275 -9.92 -15.00 -12.29
CA LEU A 275 -9.27 -16.10 -11.58
C LEU A 275 -9.96 -17.45 -11.85
N HIS A 276 -11.29 -17.49 -11.81
CA HIS A 276 -12.06 -18.70 -12.07
C HIS A 276 -11.99 -19.14 -13.54
N ASP A 277 -11.94 -18.19 -14.47
CA ASP A 277 -11.71 -18.43 -15.90
C ASP A 277 -10.28 -18.95 -16.19
N GLY A 278 -9.38 -18.97 -15.18
CA GLY A 278 -8.00 -19.42 -15.33
C GLY A 278 -7.10 -18.43 -16.07
N ASN A 279 -7.55 -17.18 -16.22
CA ASN A 279 -6.82 -16.14 -16.96
C ASN A 279 -5.76 -15.45 -16.09
N LEU A 280 -4.78 -16.22 -15.60
CA LEU A 280 -3.67 -15.73 -14.77
C LEU A 280 -2.77 -14.73 -15.51
N ALA A 281 -2.81 -14.73 -16.85
CA ALA A 281 -2.10 -13.80 -17.71
C ALA A 281 -2.86 -12.47 -17.97
N LEU A 282 -4.08 -12.33 -17.45
CA LEU A 282 -4.96 -11.15 -17.65
C LEU A 282 -5.06 -10.73 -19.13
N LYS A 283 -5.27 -11.70 -20.03
CA LYS A 283 -5.32 -11.45 -21.47
C LYS A 283 -6.74 -11.16 -21.95
N PRO A 284 -6.94 -10.16 -22.84
CA PRO A 284 -8.19 -10.00 -23.56
C PRO A 284 -8.55 -11.21 -24.44
N PRO A 285 -9.83 -11.41 -24.80
CA PRO A 285 -10.96 -10.55 -24.44
C PRO A 285 -11.33 -10.68 -22.95
N LEU A 286 -11.62 -9.55 -22.31
CA LEU A 286 -12.12 -9.49 -20.94
C LEU A 286 -13.53 -8.91 -20.90
N THR A 287 -14.40 -9.56 -20.13
CA THR A 287 -15.73 -9.06 -19.82
C THR A 287 -15.97 -9.22 -18.32
N TRP A 288 -16.37 -8.13 -17.67
CA TRP A 288 -16.62 -8.10 -16.24
C TRP A 288 -17.73 -7.13 -15.89
N LYS A 289 -18.15 -7.15 -14.62
CA LYS A 289 -19.23 -6.29 -14.12
C LYS A 289 -18.81 -5.59 -12.84
N VAL A 290 -19.10 -4.30 -12.72
CA VAL A 290 -18.91 -3.50 -11.49
C VAL A 290 -20.14 -2.61 -11.33
N TYR A 291 -20.70 -2.55 -10.12
CA TYR A 291 -21.90 -1.76 -9.78
C TYR A 291 -23.15 -1.98 -10.65
N GLY A 292 -23.29 -3.14 -11.29
CA GLY A 292 -24.39 -3.36 -12.22
C GLY A 292 -24.01 -3.21 -13.70
N GLU A 293 -22.94 -2.48 -13.99
CA GLU A 293 -22.49 -2.13 -15.33
C GLU A 293 -21.53 -3.16 -15.91
N THR A 294 -21.73 -3.51 -17.18
CA THR A 294 -20.91 -4.48 -17.90
C THR A 294 -19.85 -3.76 -18.72
N TYR A 295 -18.59 -4.18 -18.55
CA TYR A 295 -17.45 -3.65 -19.27
C TYR A 295 -16.84 -4.73 -20.16
N HIS A 296 -16.26 -4.31 -21.28
CA HIS A 296 -15.62 -5.19 -22.24
C HIS A 296 -14.35 -4.55 -22.80
N VAL A 297 -13.27 -5.34 -22.86
CA VAL A 297 -12.06 -5.02 -23.63
C VAL A 297 -11.82 -6.19 -24.59
N PRO A 298 -11.79 -5.94 -25.91
CA PRO A 298 -11.61 -6.99 -26.91
C PRO A 298 -10.19 -7.58 -26.91
#